data_AF-A0A7W6FZ36-F1
#
_entry.id   AF-A0A7W6FZ36-F1
#
_cell.length_a   1.000
_cell.length_b   1.000
_cell.length_c   1.000
_cell.angle_alpha   90.00
_cell.angle_beta   90.00
_cell.angle_gamma   90.00
#
_symmetry.space_group_name_H-M   'P 1'
#
loop_
_entity.id
_entity.type
_entity.pdbx_description
1 polymer ?
#
loop_
_entity_poly.entity_id
_entity_poly.type
_entity_poly.pdbx_seq_one_letter_code
_entity_poly.pdbx_strand_id
1 'polypeptide(L)' 'MTTSIRRGLYRTVVPGIGECARVDMRAGDAAPYLERDMYRLLGFAPPFEELVFKEKPAPER' A
#
# COMPACT_ATOMS: atom_id res chain seq x y z
N MET A 1 10.89 16.50 -16.26
CA MET A 1 10.70 15.08 -15.89
C MET A 1 9.61 15.02 -14.84
N THR A 2 8.34 14.93 -15.25
CA THR A 2 7.18 14.94 -14.35
C THR A 2 6.87 13.51 -13.93
N THR A 3 7.35 13.12 -12.75
CA THR A 3 6.92 11.89 -12.06
C THR A 3 5.45 12.02 -11.71
N SER A 4 4.59 11.68 -12.67
CA SER A 4 3.18 11.43 -12.43
C SER A 4 3.09 10.16 -11.59
N ILE A 5 3.20 10.30 -10.26
CA ILE A 5 2.91 9.23 -9.30
C ILE A 5 1.42 8.90 -9.43
N ARG A 6 1.08 8.03 -10.38
CA ARG A 6 -0.28 7.55 -10.59
C ARG A 6 -0.55 6.40 -9.61
N ARG A 7 -1.17 6.79 -8.50
CA ARG A 7 -2.29 6.14 -7.77
C ARG A 7 -2.29 4.61 -7.70
N GLY A 8 -2.29 4.09 -6.47
CA GLY A 8 -2.70 2.71 -6.24
C GLY A 8 -2.32 2.24 -4.86
N LEU A 9 -1.06 1.83 -4.69
CA LEU A 9 -0.65 1.01 -3.56
C LEU A 9 0.72 1.42 -3.01
N TYR A 10 0.90 1.33 -1.70
CA TYR A 10 2.16 1.56 -1.01
C TYR A 10 2.30 0.59 0.16
N ARG A 11 3.53 0.30 0.59
CA ARG A 11 3.75 -0.46 1.84
C ARG A 11 3.95 0.48 3.02
N THR A 12 3.44 0.10 4.18
CA THR A 12 3.51 0.87 5.43
C THR A 12 3.48 -0.06 6.64
N VAL A 13 3.66 0.50 7.84
CA VAL A 13 3.57 -0.24 9.10
C VAL A 13 2.42 0.34 9.91
N VAL A 14 1.47 -0.50 10.30
CA VAL A 14 0.33 -0.10 11.13
C VAL A 14 0.44 -0.74 12.51
N PRO A 15 0.31 0.03 13.61
CA PRO A 15 0.28 -0.54 14.95
C PRO A 15 -0.81 -1.61 15.10
N GLY A 16 -0.43 -2.81 15.54
CA GLY A 16 -1.34 -3.95 15.70
C GLY A 16 -1.48 -4.87 14.48
N ILE A 17 -1.04 -4.45 13.29
CA ILE A 17 -1.07 -5.26 12.06
C ILE A 17 0.35 -5.60 11.58
N GLY A 18 1.29 -4.67 11.71
CA GLY A 18 2.65 -4.81 11.18
C GLY A 18 2.78 -4.26 9.76
N GLU A 19 3.67 -4.85 8.95
CA GLU A 19 3.89 -4.44 7.56
C GLU A 19 2.72 -4.85 6.65
N CYS A 20 2.16 -3.88 5.94
CA CYS A 20 1.04 -4.10 5.03
C CYS A 20 1.11 -3.22 3.79
N ALA A 21 0.40 -3.66 2.76
CA ALA A 21 0.15 -2.92 1.54
C ALA A 21 -1.16 -2.14 1.71
N ARG A 22 -1.16 -0.85 1.44
CA ARG A 22 -2.32 0.04 1.60
C ARG A 22 -2.61 0.78 0.31
N VAL A 23 -3.89 0.85 -0.02
CA VAL A 23 -4.37 1.63 -1.15
C VAL A 23 -4.42 3.10 -0.77
N ASP A 24 -4.00 3.99 -1.69
CA ASP A 24 -4.21 5.42 -1.49
C ASP A 24 -5.71 5.72 -1.61
N MET A 25 -6.32 6.38 -0.62
CA MET A 25 -7.76 6.63 -0.63
C MET A 25 -8.24 7.44 -1.85
N ARG A 26 -7.35 8.21 -2.49
CA ARG A 26 -7.65 8.89 -3.77
C ARG A 26 -7.88 7.92 -4.94
N ALA A 27 -7.53 6.65 -4.78
CA ALA A 27 -7.75 5.60 -5.76
C ALA A 27 -9.16 4.97 -5.65
N GLY A 28 -9.92 5.23 -4.57
CA GLY A 28 -11.34 4.88 -4.47
C GLY A 28 -11.65 3.39 -4.28
N ASP A 29 -10.65 2.55 -3.96
CA ASP A 29 -10.84 1.12 -3.76
C ASP A 29 -11.06 0.78 -2.28
N ALA A 30 -11.95 -0.19 -2.03
CA ALA A 30 -12.53 -0.47 -0.71
C ALA A 30 -11.68 -1.40 0.18
N ALA A 31 -10.44 -1.74 -0.21
CA ALA A 31 -9.54 -2.58 0.56
C ALA A 31 -8.57 -1.72 1.41
N PRO A 32 -8.82 -1.50 2.72
CA PRO A 32 -8.13 -0.47 3.46
C PRO A 32 -6.70 -0.84 3.88
N TYR A 33 -6.32 -2.12 3.84
CA TYR A 33 -4.97 -2.63 4.06
C TYR A 33 -4.95 -4.12 3.72
N LEU A 34 -3.81 -4.61 3.25
CA LEU A 34 -3.58 -6.03 2.97
C LEU A 34 -2.26 -6.44 3.60
N GLU A 35 -2.29 -7.43 4.49
CA GLU A 35 -1.08 -7.95 5.14
C GLU A 35 -0.04 -8.43 4.13
N ARG A 36 1.23 -8.33 4.49
CA ARG A 36 2.36 -8.71 3.62
C ARG A 36 2.25 -10.14 3.09
N ASP A 37 1.96 -11.10 3.96
CA ASP A 37 1.90 -12.51 3.58
C ASP A 37 0.72 -12.78 2.65
N MET A 38 -0.41 -12.09 2.87
CA MET A 38 -1.57 -12.16 1.97
C MET A 38 -1.27 -11.54 0.60
N TYR A 39 -0.58 -10.40 0.56
CA TYR A 39 -0.16 -9.75 -0.69
C TYR A 39 0.72 -10.69 -1.53
N ARG A 40 1.67 -11.36 -0.87
CA ARG A 40 2.59 -12.33 -1.49
C ARG A 40 1.85 -13.57 -1.97
N LEU A 41 0.95 -14.11 -1.15
CA LEU A 41 0.14 -15.29 -1.49
C LEU A 41 -0.70 -15.05 -2.75
N LEU A 42 -1.30 -13.85 -2.88
CA LEU A 42 -2.16 -13.49 -4.00
C LEU A 42 -1.39 -13.14 -5.28
N GLY A 43 -0.06 -12.97 -5.21
CA GLY A 43 0.78 -12.77 -6.39
C GLY A 43 0.53 -11.45 -7.12
N PHE A 44 0.18 -10.38 -6.39
CA PHE A 44 -0.02 -9.05 -6.96
C PHE A 44 1.27 -8.49 -7.59
N ALA A 45 1.10 -7.65 -8.61
CA ALA A 45 2.17 -6.90 -9.24
C ALA A 45 2.00 -5.39 -9.00
N PRO A 46 3.08 -4.64 -8.66
CA PRO A 46 4.46 -5.11 -8.46
C PRO A 46 4.64 -5.92 -7.16
N PRO A 47 5.73 -6.68 -6.99
CA PRO A 47 6.03 -7.38 -5.73
C PRO A 47 5.97 -6.45 -4.51
N PHE A 48 5.62 -7.00 -3.35
CA PHE A 48 5.44 -6.23 -2.11
C PHE A 48 6.67 -5.36 -1.77
N GLU A 49 7.86 -5.89 -2.01
CA GLU A 49 9.14 -5.25 -1.72
C GLU A 49 9.44 -4.06 -2.63
N GLU A 50 8.84 -4.04 -3.83
CA GLU A 50 8.95 -2.95 -4.81
C GLU A 50 7.94 -1.83 -4.55
N LEU A 51 6.97 -2.06 -3.65
CA LEU A 51 6.05 -1.01 -3.24
C LEU A 51 6.82 0.13 -2.55
N VAL A 52 6.41 1.36 -2.86
CA VAL A 52 6.91 2.56 -2.19
C VAL A 52 6.61 2.44 -0.70
N PHE A 53 7.64 2.59 0.14
CA PHE A 53 7.46 2.59 1.59
C PHE A 53 7.05 3.98 2.08
N LYS A 54 5.98 4.02 2.90
CA LYS A 54 5.55 5.21 3.63
C LYS A 54 5.61 4.93 5.12
N GLU A 55 6.44 5.69 5.84
CA GLU A 55 6.57 5.57 7.31
C GLU A 55 5.27 5.86 8.06
N LYS A 56 4.43 6.74 7.51
CA LYS A 56 3.12 7.06 8.06
C LYS A 56 2.05 6.76 7.01
N PRO A 57 0.94 6.09 7.40
CA PRO A 57 -0.20 5.96 6.51
C PRO A 57 -0.72 7.35 6.13
N ALA A 58 -1.29 7.48 4.94
CA ALA A 58 -1.90 8.74 4.51
C ALA A 58 -3.00 9.14 5.52
N PRO A 59 -3.12 10.44 5.87
CA PRO A 59 -4.14 10.90 6.80
C PRO A 59 -5.54 10.57 6.26
N GLU A 60 -6.35 9.92 7.11
CA GLU A 60 -7.78 9.72 6.88
C GLU A 60 -8.46 11.08 6.97
N ARG A 61 -8.82 11.65 5.81
CA ARG A 61 -9.50 12.95 5.70
C ARG A 61 -10.94 12.75 5.27
#